data_AF-A0A3M1RJL2-F1
#
_entry.id   AF-A0A3M1RJL2-F1
#
_cell.length_a   1.000
_cell.length_b   1.000
_cell.length_c   1.000
_cell.angle_alpha   90.00
_cell.angle_beta   90.00
_cell.angle_gamma   90.00
#
_symmetry.space_group_name_H-M   'P 1'
#
loop_
_entity.id
_entity.type
_entity.pdbx_description
1 polymer ?
#
loop_
_entity_poly.entity_id
_entity_poly.type
_entity_poly.pdbx_seq_one_letter_code
_entity_poly.pdbx_strand_id
1 'polypeptide(L)'
;MVMVASAGNSDTYIGQSEGADSEGADSEGADSGQDCGVQQVKYPARYAETIGVGATDGDGRVTPYSIRGEEVDLVAPGGTRTEPIISTMTTAGSLEVTGNAVAASEGADSEGADSEGADSEGADSSQIEYTPYYGTASGTSQAAAHVTGVVALLLGVNPELTPDDVLQILQKTAMDLGEPVEAQGAGLLDAAQAVKEVRKERHKD
;
A
#
# COMPACT_ATOMS: atom_id res chain seq x y z
N MET A 1 -9.10 -4.14 -19.06
CA MET A 1 -7.92 -3.81 -18.23
C MET A 1 -8.39 -3.82 -16.78
N VAL A 2 -7.71 -4.54 -15.90
CA VAL A 2 -8.05 -4.56 -14.47
C VAL A 2 -7.28 -3.43 -13.78
N MET A 3 -7.96 -2.60 -12.99
CA MET A 3 -7.34 -1.55 -12.19
C MET A 3 -7.49 -1.87 -10.70
N VAL A 4 -6.39 -1.79 -9.95
CA VAL A 4 -6.36 -2.05 -8.51
C VAL A 4 -5.83 -0.78 -7.84
N ALA A 5 -6.49 -0.32 -6.79
CA ALA A 5 -6.15 0.93 -6.13
C ALA A 5 -6.31 0.83 -4.61
N SER A 6 -5.43 1.51 -3.89
CA SER A 6 -5.51 1.60 -2.43
C SER A 6 -6.68 2.49 -2.02
N ALA A 7 -7.49 2.05 -1.06
CA ALA A 7 -8.59 2.85 -0.51
C ALA A 7 -8.11 4.15 0.17
N GLY A 8 -6.85 4.17 0.60
CA GLY A 8 -6.19 5.29 1.25
C GLY A 8 -6.06 5.10 2.76
N ASN A 9 -5.16 5.89 3.34
CA ASN A 9 -4.95 5.92 4.79
C ASN A 9 -5.56 7.20 5.37
N SER A 10 -6.15 7.10 6.57
CA SER A 10 -6.69 8.23 7.32
C SER A 10 -5.58 9.09 7.92
N ASP A 11 -5.70 10.41 7.77
CA ASP A 11 -4.70 11.40 8.20
C ASP A 11 -4.44 11.37 9.72
N THR A 12 -5.43 10.95 10.50
CA THR A 12 -5.33 10.78 11.96
C THR A 12 -4.37 9.69 12.43
N TYR A 13 -3.89 8.81 11.55
CA TYR A 13 -2.91 7.78 11.89
C TYR A 13 -1.54 7.96 11.21
N ILE A 14 -1.44 8.85 10.21
CA ILE A 14 -0.19 9.14 9.49
C ILE A 14 0.52 10.40 9.99
N GLY A 15 0.01 11.05 11.05
CA GLY A 15 0.71 12.13 11.78
C GLY A 15 1.99 11.70 12.52
N GLN A 16 2.65 10.63 12.09
CA GLN A 16 3.94 10.16 12.61
C GLN A 16 4.86 9.68 11.48
N SER A 17 4.81 10.27 10.28
CA SER A 17 5.84 10.00 9.27
C SER A 17 6.37 11.25 8.58
N GLU A 18 6.60 12.31 9.36
CA GLU A 18 7.65 13.29 9.04
C GLU A 18 8.51 13.43 10.31
N GLY A 19 9.71 12.84 10.27
CA GLY A 19 10.77 12.96 11.27
C GLY A 19 10.43 12.57 12.71
N ALA A 20 10.84 11.37 13.16
CA ALA A 20 10.99 11.13 14.59
C ALA A 20 12.05 10.06 14.87
N ASP A 21 13.29 10.52 14.88
CA ASP A 21 14.17 10.14 15.97
C ASP A 21 13.46 10.42 17.30
N SER A 22 13.79 9.62 18.31
CA SER A 22 13.48 9.79 19.73
C SER A 22 12.14 9.24 20.26
N GLU A 23 12.33 8.18 21.03
CA GLU A 23 11.80 7.98 22.38
C GLU A 23 10.30 7.68 22.55
N GLY A 24 10.05 6.39 22.84
CA GLY A 24 9.02 5.86 23.71
C GLY A 24 7.76 6.68 23.95
N ALA A 25 6.65 6.21 23.39
CA ALA A 25 5.35 6.40 24.00
C ALA A 25 4.44 5.23 23.63
N ASP A 26 4.38 4.26 24.54
CA ASP A 26 3.14 3.54 24.78
C ASP A 26 2.10 4.60 25.18
N SER A 27 1.09 4.83 24.35
CA SER A 27 -0.10 5.55 24.80
C SER A 27 -1.35 4.98 24.16
N GLU A 28 -2.00 4.09 24.91
CA GLU A 28 -3.44 3.97 24.89
C GLU A 28 -4.07 5.37 25.12
N GLY A 29 -5.05 5.73 24.29
CA GLY A 29 -6.03 6.78 24.58
C GLY A 29 -5.67 8.19 24.09
N ALA A 30 -6.39 8.64 23.06
CA ALA A 30 -6.79 10.04 22.92
C ALA A 30 -8.17 10.09 22.22
N ASP A 31 -9.21 10.14 23.05
CA ASP A 31 -10.45 10.82 22.70
C ASP A 31 -10.18 12.32 22.70
N SER A 32 -10.29 12.96 21.55
CA SER A 32 -10.61 14.38 21.48
C SER A 32 -11.36 14.65 20.18
N GLY A 33 -12.68 14.76 20.30
CA GLY A 33 -13.60 15.13 19.23
C GLY A 33 -13.13 16.33 18.41
N GLN A 34 -12.54 16.02 17.26
CA GLN A 34 -12.39 16.90 16.11
C GLN A 34 -13.03 16.17 14.95
N ASP A 35 -14.18 16.70 14.52
CA ASP A 35 -14.99 16.30 13.36
C ASP A 35 -14.45 15.10 12.59
N CYS A 36 -14.92 13.90 12.95
CA CYS A 36 -14.85 12.70 12.14
C CYS A 36 -15.74 12.88 10.89
N GLY A 37 -15.36 13.83 10.03
CA GLY A 37 -15.79 13.82 8.64
C GLY A 37 -15.39 12.48 8.09
N VAL A 38 -16.39 11.66 7.74
CA VAL A 38 -16.19 10.34 7.12
C VAL A 38 -15.11 10.48 6.05
N GLN A 39 -13.91 9.96 6.34
CA GLN A 39 -12.82 9.97 5.35
C GLN A 39 -13.32 9.05 4.24
N GLN A 40 -13.66 9.63 3.09
CA GLN A 40 -14.20 8.89 1.95
C GLN A 40 -13.04 8.15 1.28
N VAL A 41 -13.33 6.98 0.71
CA VAL A 41 -12.37 6.23 -0.11
C VAL A 41 -11.76 7.16 -1.16
N LYS A 42 -10.44 7.19 -1.21
CA LYS A 42 -9.69 8.14 -2.05
C LYS A 42 -9.72 7.67 -3.51
N TYR A 43 -9.78 8.62 -4.45
CA TYR A 43 -9.53 8.30 -5.86
C TYR A 43 -8.07 7.84 -6.04
N PRO A 44 -7.80 6.85 -6.91
CA PRO A 44 -8.73 6.25 -7.88
C PRO A 44 -9.59 5.09 -7.37
N ALA A 45 -9.41 4.58 -6.14
CA ALA A 45 -10.16 3.42 -5.62
C ALA A 45 -11.67 3.63 -5.54
N ARG A 46 -12.13 4.88 -5.62
CA ARG A 46 -13.55 5.23 -5.60
C ARG A 46 -14.28 5.06 -6.94
N TYR A 47 -13.58 4.74 -8.02
CA TYR A 47 -14.24 4.44 -9.29
C TYR A 47 -14.87 3.05 -9.23
N ALA A 48 -16.06 2.87 -9.82
CA ALA A 48 -16.72 1.57 -9.83
C ALA A 48 -15.93 0.52 -10.64
N GLU A 49 -15.09 0.97 -11.56
CA GLU A 49 -14.24 0.13 -12.41
C GLU A 49 -12.89 -0.23 -11.76
N THR A 50 -12.60 0.28 -10.56
CA THR A 50 -11.39 -0.05 -9.80
C THR A 50 -11.69 -1.02 -8.68
N ILE A 51 -10.80 -1.98 -8.48
CA ILE A 51 -10.80 -2.82 -7.30
C ILE A 51 -10.22 -1.99 -6.15
N GLY A 52 -11.07 -1.57 -5.22
CA GLY A 52 -10.71 -0.79 -4.03
C GLY A 52 -10.18 -1.68 -2.91
N VAL A 53 -8.96 -1.42 -2.45
CA VAL A 53 -8.24 -2.31 -1.51
C VAL A 53 -7.96 -1.62 -0.18
N GLY A 54 -8.50 -2.19 0.90
CA GLY A 54 -8.15 -1.85 2.28
C GLY A 54 -7.01 -2.70 2.85
N ALA A 55 -6.53 -2.36 4.05
CA ALA A 55 -5.33 -2.98 4.64
C ALA A 55 -5.61 -3.75 5.93
N THR A 56 -4.95 -4.90 6.07
CA THR A 56 -4.90 -5.72 7.30
C THR A 56 -3.49 -5.80 7.89
N ASP A 57 -3.42 -6.11 9.18
CA ASP A 57 -2.19 -6.47 9.90
C ASP A 57 -1.81 -7.95 9.72
N GLY A 58 -0.73 -8.40 10.39
CA GLY A 58 -0.27 -9.78 10.31
C GLY A 58 -1.22 -10.82 10.92
N ASP A 59 -2.13 -10.37 11.80
CA ASP A 59 -3.14 -11.19 12.46
C ASP A 59 -4.46 -11.27 11.67
N GLY A 60 -4.56 -10.55 10.54
CA GLY A 60 -5.77 -10.51 9.71
C GLY A 60 -6.85 -9.57 10.24
N ARG A 61 -6.50 -8.55 11.03
CA ARG A 61 -7.44 -7.49 11.43
C ARG A 61 -7.34 -6.30 10.50
N VAL A 62 -8.48 -5.68 10.17
CA VAL A 62 -8.47 -4.43 9.39
C VAL A 62 -7.78 -3.34 10.18
N THR A 63 -6.74 -2.76 9.60
CA THR A 63 -5.91 -1.75 10.26
C THR A 63 -6.70 -0.46 10.54
N PRO A 64 -6.47 0.21 11.68
CA PRO A 64 -7.18 1.46 12.02
C PRO A 64 -6.95 2.60 11.02
N TYR A 65 -5.81 2.61 10.32
CA TYR A 65 -5.53 3.63 9.32
C TYR A 65 -6.28 3.40 8.01
N SER A 66 -6.72 2.18 7.71
CA SER A 66 -7.41 1.88 6.45
C SER A 66 -8.72 2.65 6.38
N ILE A 67 -8.86 3.48 5.35
CA ILE A 67 -10.12 4.16 5.09
C ILE A 67 -11.22 3.12 4.84
N ARG A 68 -12.43 3.44 5.28
CA ARG A 68 -13.63 2.61 5.18
C ARG A 68 -14.65 3.25 4.24
N GLY A 69 -15.39 2.44 3.48
CA GLY A 69 -16.45 2.88 2.59
C GLY A 69 -17.03 1.73 1.78
N GLU A 70 -18.20 1.94 1.17
CA GLU A 70 -18.83 0.95 0.29
C GLU A 70 -17.98 0.63 -0.95
N GLU A 71 -17.04 1.52 -1.28
CA GLU A 71 -16.09 1.35 -2.38
C GLU A 71 -14.89 0.43 -2.04
N VAL A 72 -14.82 -0.13 -0.83
CA VAL A 72 -13.83 -1.16 -0.48
C VAL A 72 -14.34 -2.53 -0.93
N ASP A 73 -13.68 -3.13 -1.92
CA ASP A 73 -14.07 -4.43 -2.46
C ASP A 73 -13.55 -5.60 -1.63
N LEU A 74 -12.32 -5.49 -1.12
CA LEU A 74 -11.67 -6.48 -0.27
C LEU A 74 -10.47 -5.87 0.47
N VAL A 75 -9.89 -6.63 1.39
CA VAL A 75 -8.68 -6.25 2.10
C VAL A 75 -7.52 -7.23 1.84
N ALA A 76 -6.30 -6.73 1.97
CA ALA A 76 -5.09 -7.54 1.85
C ALA A 76 -4.03 -7.10 2.89
N PRO A 77 -2.94 -7.86 3.08
CA PRO A 77 -1.90 -7.49 4.02
C PRO A 77 -1.26 -6.14 3.64
N GLY A 78 -1.47 -5.15 4.50
CA GLY A 78 -0.86 -3.82 4.40
C GLY A 78 0.17 -3.56 5.48
N GLY A 79 0.20 -4.39 6.53
CA GLY A 79 1.17 -4.31 7.62
C GLY A 79 0.91 -3.16 8.59
N THR A 80 1.73 -3.10 9.63
CA THR A 80 1.74 -2.05 10.65
C THR A 80 3.16 -1.58 10.90
N ARG A 81 3.36 -0.66 11.84
CA ARG A 81 4.70 -0.22 12.26
C ARG A 81 5.51 -1.33 12.92
N THR A 82 4.83 -2.20 13.67
CA THR A 82 5.45 -3.32 14.39
C THR A 82 5.53 -4.57 13.53
N GLU A 83 4.68 -4.68 12.51
CA GLU A 83 4.63 -5.80 11.57
C GLU A 83 4.59 -5.28 10.11
N PRO A 84 5.67 -4.69 9.61
CA PRO A 84 5.66 -4.06 8.30
C PRO A 84 5.85 -5.06 7.16
N ILE A 85 5.51 -4.63 5.95
CA ILE A 85 5.77 -5.37 4.71
C ILE A 85 7.15 -4.98 4.17
N ILE A 86 7.99 -5.98 3.91
CA ILE A 86 9.28 -5.77 3.24
C ILE A 86 9.02 -5.26 1.82
N SER A 87 9.58 -4.11 1.49
CA SER A 87 9.37 -3.40 0.24
C SER A 87 10.70 -3.07 -0.42
N THR A 88 10.75 -3.11 -1.75
CA THR A 88 11.89 -2.60 -2.52
C THR A 88 11.82 -1.08 -2.56
N MET A 89 12.88 -0.43 -2.11
CA MET A 89 13.03 1.02 -2.11
C MET A 89 14.23 1.40 -2.97
N THR A 90 14.29 2.65 -3.39
CA THR A 90 15.42 3.19 -4.16
C THR A 90 15.85 4.50 -3.52
N THR A 91 17.13 4.64 -3.24
CA THR A 91 17.72 5.91 -2.81
C THR A 91 18.43 6.56 -4.00
N ALA A 92 18.21 7.85 -4.19
CA ALA A 92 19.02 8.68 -5.07
C ALA A 92 20.17 9.28 -4.25
N GLY A 93 21.42 9.00 -4.62
CA GLY A 93 22.60 9.61 -4.02
C GLY A 93 23.48 10.26 -5.08
N SER A 94 24.11 11.39 -4.74
CA SER A 94 25.22 11.95 -5.51
C SER A 94 26.50 11.18 -5.15
N LEU A 95 27.15 10.58 -6.15
CA LEU A 95 28.39 9.82 -5.97
C LEU A 95 29.57 10.78 -5.73
N GLU A 96 30.06 10.91 -4.49
CA GLU A 96 31.42 11.42 -4.26
C GLU A 96 32.42 10.25 -4.31
N VAL A 97 33.15 10.13 -5.42
CA VAL A 97 34.20 9.10 -5.57
C VAL A 97 35.44 9.51 -4.77
N THR A 98 35.47 9.19 -3.48
CA THR A 98 36.72 9.14 -2.69
C THR A 98 37.03 7.69 -2.31
N GLY A 99 37.77 7.00 -3.16
CA GLY A 99 38.55 5.79 -2.83
C GLY A 99 37.87 4.71 -1.96
N ASN A 100 37.34 3.67 -2.61
CA ASN A 100 37.07 2.33 -2.05
C ASN A 100 36.16 2.23 -0.79
N ALA A 101 35.28 3.20 -0.54
CA ALA A 101 34.14 3.03 0.35
C ALA A 101 32.92 3.67 -0.32
N VAL A 102 31.86 2.88 -0.54
CA VAL A 102 30.58 3.41 -1.03
C VAL A 102 29.76 3.80 0.20
N ALA A 103 29.85 5.06 0.59
CA ALA A 103 28.89 5.64 1.52
C ALA A 103 27.74 6.17 0.67
N ALA A 104 26.59 5.48 0.70
CA ALA A 104 25.36 6.11 0.26
C ALA A 104 25.06 7.21 1.29
N SER A 105 25.18 8.48 0.91
CA SER A 105 24.65 9.57 1.72
C SER A 105 23.14 9.42 1.74
N GLU A 106 22.58 9.22 2.93
CA GLU A 106 21.14 9.22 3.16
C GLU A 106 20.56 10.49 2.56
N GLY A 107 19.60 10.34 1.65
CA GLY A 107 18.95 11.48 1.00
C GLY A 107 18.28 12.32 2.06
N ALA A 108 18.72 13.58 2.16
CA ALA A 108 18.17 14.58 3.04
C ALA A 108 16.64 14.64 2.90
N ASP A 109 15.98 14.43 4.02
CA ASP A 109 14.75 15.07 4.44
C ASP A 109 14.62 16.49 3.83
N SER A 110 13.68 16.65 2.91
CA SER A 110 13.27 17.97 2.42
C SER A 110 12.28 18.59 3.39
N GLU A 111 12.70 18.86 4.62
CA GLU A 111 11.99 19.70 5.58
C GLU A 111 12.49 21.14 5.42
N GLY A 112 11.64 22.01 4.89
CA GLY A 112 11.70 23.47 4.98
C GLY A 112 13.06 24.15 5.18
N ALA A 113 13.87 24.23 4.12
CA ALA A 113 14.89 25.28 4.03
C ALA A 113 14.20 26.59 3.61
N ASP A 114 14.08 27.51 4.55
CA ASP A 114 13.95 28.94 4.28
C ASP A 114 15.09 29.37 3.34
N SER A 115 14.71 29.60 2.07
CA SER A 115 15.65 29.87 0.98
C SER A 115 16.27 31.27 1.11
N GLU A 116 17.36 31.40 1.84
CA GLU A 116 18.38 32.41 1.53
C GLU A 116 19.28 31.81 0.43
N GLY A 117 19.36 32.53 -0.69
CA GLY A 117 19.78 32.00 -1.99
C GLY A 117 21.11 31.24 -2.00
N ALA A 118 21.05 30.01 -2.49
CA ALA A 118 22.16 29.33 -3.13
C ALA A 118 21.82 29.21 -4.61
N ASP A 119 22.56 29.97 -5.42
CA ASP A 119 22.75 29.79 -6.84
C ASP A 119 23.24 28.37 -7.12
N SER A 120 22.29 27.45 -7.32
CA SER A 120 22.59 26.08 -7.74
C SER A 120 22.99 26.08 -9.21
N GLU A 121 24.29 26.09 -9.48
CA GLU A 121 24.80 25.60 -10.76
C GLU A 121 24.28 24.16 -10.92
N GLY A 122 23.51 23.94 -11.99
CA GLY A 122 22.66 22.76 -12.16
C GLY A 122 23.39 21.45 -11.90
N ALA A 123 22.88 20.67 -10.95
CA ALA A 123 23.31 19.30 -10.77
C ALA A 123 23.08 18.53 -12.08
N ASP A 124 24.17 18.14 -12.74
CA ASP A 124 24.13 17.30 -13.93
C ASP A 124 23.45 15.96 -13.55
N SER A 125 22.20 15.81 -13.97
CA SER A 125 21.36 14.64 -13.70
C SER A 125 21.90 13.35 -14.35
N SER A 126 23.02 13.43 -15.07
CA SER A 126 23.71 12.28 -15.67
C SER A 126 24.40 11.36 -14.64
N GLN A 127 24.51 11.76 -13.37
CA GLN A 127 25.22 11.00 -12.31
C GLN A 127 24.37 10.69 -11.07
N ILE A 128 23.04 10.66 -11.17
CA ILE A 128 22.20 10.13 -10.08
C ILE A 128 22.25 8.61 -10.14
N GLU A 129 22.98 8.00 -9.20
CA GLU A 129 23.02 6.54 -9.06
C GLU A 129 21.83 6.11 -8.19
N TYR A 130 20.92 5.35 -8.79
CA TYR A 130 19.78 4.76 -8.11
C TYR A 130 20.18 3.38 -7.59
N THR A 131 20.41 3.27 -6.28
CA THR A 131 20.74 1.98 -5.67
C THR A 131 19.48 1.36 -5.05
N PRO A 132 19.04 0.17 -5.51
CA PRO A 132 17.91 -0.52 -4.90
C PRO A 132 18.31 -1.11 -3.54
N TYR A 133 17.41 -1.03 -2.56
CA TYR A 133 17.54 -1.71 -1.27
C TYR A 133 16.20 -2.25 -0.78
N TYR A 134 16.23 -3.12 0.22
CA TYR A 134 15.02 -3.58 0.90
C TYR A 134 14.79 -2.76 2.16
N GLY A 135 13.62 -2.14 2.25
CA GLY A 135 13.13 -1.45 3.44
C GLY A 135 11.83 -2.08 3.93
N THR A 136 11.22 -1.46 4.93
CA THR A 136 9.94 -1.89 5.51
C THR A 136 8.93 -0.76 5.37
N ALA A 137 7.72 -1.08 4.91
CA ALA A 137 6.65 -0.10 4.75
C ALA A 137 5.30 -0.69 5.17
N SER A 138 4.35 0.16 5.49
CA SER A 138 2.98 -0.23 5.81
C SER A 138 1.97 0.71 5.18
N GLY A 139 0.84 0.18 4.75
CA GLY A 139 -0.23 0.97 4.16
C GLY A 139 -1.14 0.20 3.21
N THR A 140 -2.23 0.85 2.81
CA THR A 140 -3.13 0.35 1.76
C THR A 140 -2.44 0.24 0.40
N SER A 141 -1.31 0.93 0.17
CA SER A 141 -0.47 0.76 -1.02
C SER A 141 0.15 -0.64 -1.10
N GLN A 142 0.63 -1.18 0.02
CA GLN A 142 1.19 -2.53 0.10
C GLN A 142 0.09 -3.58 -0.07
N ALA A 143 -1.09 -3.34 0.51
CA ALA A 143 -2.25 -4.19 0.30
C ALA A 143 -2.66 -4.25 -1.19
N ALA A 144 -2.73 -3.11 -1.87
CA ALA A 144 -3.03 -3.02 -3.29
C ALA A 144 -2.01 -3.77 -4.17
N ALA A 145 -0.72 -3.74 -3.80
CA ALA A 145 0.33 -4.51 -4.49
C ALA A 145 0.11 -6.03 -4.36
N HIS A 146 -0.29 -6.52 -3.18
CA HIS A 146 -0.65 -7.93 -3.00
C HIS A 146 -1.82 -8.36 -3.88
N VAL A 147 -2.90 -7.55 -3.91
CA VAL A 147 -4.06 -7.83 -4.78
C VAL A 147 -3.65 -7.84 -6.25
N THR A 148 -2.83 -6.87 -6.68
CA THR A 148 -2.33 -6.79 -8.06
C THR A 148 -1.52 -8.03 -8.45
N GLY A 149 -0.68 -8.54 -7.55
CA GLY A 149 0.06 -9.78 -7.75
C GLY A 149 -0.87 -10.99 -7.95
N VAL A 150 -1.94 -11.09 -7.15
CA VAL A 150 -2.93 -12.17 -7.31
C VAL A 150 -3.71 -12.02 -8.61
N VAL A 151 -4.15 -10.82 -8.98
CA VAL A 151 -4.80 -10.56 -10.28
C VAL A 151 -3.90 -11.03 -11.44
N ALA A 152 -2.59 -10.74 -11.38
CA ALA A 152 -1.65 -11.21 -12.38
C ALA A 152 -1.56 -12.74 -12.44
N LEU A 153 -1.66 -13.43 -11.30
CA LEU A 153 -1.73 -14.90 -11.27
C LEU A 153 -3.02 -15.42 -11.91
N LEU A 154 -4.18 -14.81 -11.63
CA LEU A 154 -5.46 -15.22 -12.23
C LEU A 154 -5.42 -15.09 -13.76
N LEU A 155 -4.95 -13.93 -14.25
CA LEU A 155 -4.78 -13.67 -15.69
C LEU A 155 -3.71 -14.57 -16.33
N GLY A 156 -2.67 -14.94 -15.57
CA GLY A 156 -1.67 -15.90 -16.01
C GLY A 156 -2.23 -17.33 -16.20
N VAL A 157 -3.27 -17.69 -15.43
CA VAL A 157 -3.98 -18.96 -15.58
C VAL A 157 -5.02 -18.88 -16.70
N ASN A 158 -5.80 -17.81 -16.75
CA ASN A 158 -6.78 -17.57 -17.79
C ASN A 158 -6.73 -16.11 -18.28
N PRO A 159 -6.09 -15.84 -19.44
CA PRO A 159 -5.99 -14.49 -20.01
C PRO A 159 -7.32 -13.92 -20.51
N GLU A 160 -8.37 -14.74 -20.64
CA GLU A 160 -9.68 -14.33 -21.16
C GLU A 160 -10.62 -13.77 -20.07
N LEU A 161 -10.21 -13.82 -18.80
CA LEU A 161 -11.01 -13.26 -17.71
C LEU A 161 -11.24 -11.76 -17.91
N THR A 162 -12.50 -11.34 -17.78
CA THR A 162 -12.87 -9.93 -17.76
C THR A 162 -12.55 -9.31 -16.39
N PRO A 163 -12.48 -7.97 -16.29
CA PRO A 163 -12.33 -7.30 -14.98
C PRO A 163 -13.41 -7.71 -13.97
N ASP A 164 -14.64 -7.89 -14.43
CA ASP A 164 -15.75 -8.31 -13.59
C ASP A 164 -15.57 -9.75 -13.10
N ASP A 165 -15.12 -10.67 -13.95
CA ASP A 165 -14.81 -12.05 -13.55
C ASP A 165 -13.72 -12.06 -12.47
N VAL A 166 -12.65 -11.27 -12.68
CA VAL A 166 -11.55 -11.15 -11.72
C VAL A 166 -12.08 -10.65 -10.36
N LEU A 167 -12.85 -9.57 -10.34
CA LEU A 167 -13.42 -9.03 -9.11
C LEU A 167 -14.32 -10.05 -8.42
N GLN A 168 -15.22 -10.71 -9.16
CA GLN A 168 -16.11 -11.73 -8.62
C GLN A 168 -15.35 -12.91 -8.02
N ILE A 169 -14.30 -13.39 -8.68
CA ILE A 169 -13.46 -14.48 -8.16
C ILE A 169 -12.79 -14.06 -6.86
N LEU A 170 -12.20 -12.86 -6.82
CA LEU A 170 -11.55 -12.34 -5.62
C LEU A 170 -12.53 -12.22 -4.46
N GLN A 171 -13.69 -11.58 -4.68
CA GLN A 171 -14.72 -11.40 -3.64
C GLN A 171 -15.30 -12.75 -3.17
N LYS A 172 -15.58 -13.68 -4.09
CA LYS A 172 -16.13 -15.00 -3.76
C LYS A 172 -15.18 -15.87 -2.95
N THR A 173 -13.88 -15.66 -3.09
CA THR A 173 -12.83 -16.48 -2.45
C THR A 173 -12.20 -15.82 -1.24
N ALA A 174 -12.51 -14.54 -1.00
CA ALA A 174 -12.06 -13.81 0.17
C ALA A 174 -12.55 -14.47 1.48
N MET A 175 -11.71 -14.38 2.50
CA MET A 175 -12.01 -14.86 3.84
C MET A 175 -12.71 -13.75 4.63
N ASP A 176 -13.99 -13.96 4.94
CA ASP A 176 -14.77 -13.06 5.79
C ASP A 176 -14.14 -12.96 7.19
N LEU A 177 -13.83 -11.73 7.61
CA LEU A 177 -13.23 -11.40 8.90
C LEU A 177 -14.27 -11.09 9.98
N GLY A 178 -15.57 -11.05 9.64
CA GLY A 178 -16.65 -10.67 10.55
C GLY A 178 -16.72 -9.17 10.85
N GLU A 179 -16.06 -8.35 10.05
CA GLU A 179 -16.05 -6.89 10.13
C GLU A 179 -17.18 -6.27 9.27
N PRO A 180 -17.53 -4.98 9.48
CA PRO A 180 -18.45 -4.29 8.59
C PRO A 180 -17.97 -4.31 7.13
N VAL A 181 -18.89 -4.40 6.18
CA VAL A 181 -18.57 -4.45 4.73
C VAL A 181 -17.78 -3.21 4.31
N GLU A 182 -18.04 -2.06 4.90
CA GLU A 182 -17.32 -0.82 4.62
C GLU A 182 -15.85 -0.88 5.07
N ALA A 183 -15.50 -1.79 5.98
CA ALA A 183 -14.15 -1.98 6.49
C ALA A 183 -13.37 -3.06 5.73
N GLN A 184 -14.03 -4.19 5.43
CA GLN A 184 -13.38 -5.37 4.85
C GLN A 184 -13.76 -5.69 3.41
N GLY A 185 -14.80 -5.05 2.87
CA GLY A 185 -15.43 -5.47 1.62
C GLY A 185 -15.94 -6.91 1.73
N ALA A 186 -15.52 -7.75 0.78
CA ALA A 186 -15.77 -9.19 0.79
C ALA A 186 -14.89 -9.98 1.78
N GLY A 187 -13.86 -9.35 2.37
CA GLY A 187 -12.95 -9.97 3.32
C GLY A 187 -11.49 -9.99 2.88
N LEU A 188 -10.68 -10.79 3.56
CA LEU A 188 -9.24 -10.91 3.32
C LEU A 188 -8.95 -11.75 2.07
N LEU A 189 -8.11 -11.21 1.18
CA LEU A 189 -7.61 -11.87 -0.02
C LEU A 189 -7.07 -13.29 0.25
N ASP A 190 -7.63 -14.30 -0.42
CA ASP A 190 -7.10 -15.66 -0.46
C ASP A 190 -6.61 -16.02 -1.87
N ALA A 191 -5.31 -15.85 -2.10
CA ALA A 191 -4.68 -16.15 -3.39
C ALA A 191 -4.85 -17.61 -3.82
N ALA A 192 -4.80 -18.55 -2.87
CA ALA A 192 -4.83 -19.97 -3.16
C ALA A 192 -6.23 -20.41 -3.63
N GLN A 193 -7.28 -19.94 -2.94
CA GLN A 193 -8.66 -20.21 -3.35
C GLN A 193 -9.00 -19.51 -4.66
N ALA A 194 -8.57 -18.26 -4.87
CA ALA A 194 -8.80 -17.52 -6.11
C ALA A 194 -8.22 -18.25 -7.34
N VAL A 195 -6.95 -18.64 -7.28
CA VAL A 195 -6.29 -19.40 -8.38
C VAL A 195 -6.95 -20.76 -8.60
N LYS A 196 -7.34 -21.43 -7.51
CA LYS A 196 -8.06 -22.72 -7.60
C LYS A 196 -9.42 -22.55 -8.27
N GLU A 197 -10.12 -21.46 -8.04
CA GLU A 197 -11.42 -21.20 -8.65
C GLU A 197 -11.31 -21.00 -10.16
N VAL A 198 -10.36 -20.19 -10.63
CA VAL A 198 -10.11 -20.00 -12.08
C VAL A 198 -9.82 -21.32 -12.78
N ARG A 199 -9.01 -22.20 -12.16
CA ARG A 199 -8.69 -23.52 -12.73
C ARG A 199 -9.91 -24.41 -12.88
N LYS A 200 -10.90 -24.32 -11.97
CA LYS A 200 -12.14 -25.12 -12.10
C LYS A 200 -12.98 -24.67 -13.29
N GLU A 201 -13.07 -23.37 -13.52
CA GLU A 201 -13.86 -22.81 -14.63
C GLU A 201 -13.25 -23.19 -15.98
N ARG A 202 -11.92 -23.15 -16.08
CA ARG A 202 -11.15 -23.59 -17.27
C ARG A 202 -11.35 -25.05 -17.69
N HIS A 203 -11.87 -25.89 -16.81
CA HIS A 203 -12.11 -27.33 -17.08
C HIS A 203 -13.58 -27.66 -17.37
N LYS A 204 -14.48 -26.65 -17.40
CA LYS A 204 -15.88 -26.84 -17.75
C LYS A 204 -16.19 -26.67 -19.24
N ASP A 205 -15.23 -26.16 -20.02
CA ASP A 205 -15.27 -26.04 -21.48
C ASP A 205 -14.59 -27.23 -22.18
#